data_AF-A0A6V7IFR0-F1
#
_entry.id   AF-A0A6V7IFR0-F1
#
_cell.length_a   1.000
_cell.length_b   1.000
_cell.length_c   1.000
_cell.angle_alpha   90.00
_cell.angle_beta   90.00
_cell.angle_gamma   90.00
#
_symmetry.space_group_name_H-M   'P 1'
#
loop_
_entity.id
_entity.type
_entity.pdbx_description
1 polymer ?
#
loop_
_entity_poly.entity_id
_entity_poly.type
_entity_poly.pdbx_seq_one_letter_code
_entity_poly.pdbx_strand_id
1 'polypeptide(L)'
;MYLLYKYFFALCTIVLISESNAARILAVFPLSSASHAAVLHTVTAELAKRGHELIVFDGYSMGDKLKNLKNYHEIHMADNVLPRDQLRKHVTGKSHELQLLTIMPEVSE
;
A
#
# COMPACT_ATOMS: atom_id res chain seq x y z
N MET A 1 50.21 -5.40 13.20
CA MET A 1 49.56 -4.22 12.55
C MET A 1 48.36 -4.62 11.69
N TYR A 2 48.49 -5.59 10.77
CA TYR A 2 47.38 -6.03 9.91
C TYR A 2 46.17 -6.65 10.65
N LEU A 3 46.40 -7.45 11.71
CA LEU A 3 45.29 -8.00 12.51
C LEU A 3 44.48 -6.90 13.21
N LEU A 4 45.15 -5.90 13.79
CA LEU A 4 44.50 -4.77 14.47
C LEU A 4 43.61 -3.96 13.52
N TYR A 5 44.08 -3.66 12.31
CA TYR A 5 43.26 -2.98 11.29
C TYR A 5 42.04 -3.82 10.88
N LYS A 6 42.18 -5.15 10.78
CA LYS A 6 41.07 -6.06 10.48
C LYS A 6 39.98 -6.02 11.55
N TYR A 7 40.37 -6.09 12.82
CA TYR A 7 39.41 -6.00 13.93
C TYR A 7 38.76 -4.61 14.01
N PHE A 8 39.54 -3.55 13.76
CA PHE A 8 39.02 -2.19 13.70
C PHE A 8 37.98 -2.02 12.58
N PHE A 9 38.28 -2.51 11.37
CA PHE A 9 37.34 -2.47 10.25
C PHE A 9 36.07 -3.28 10.53
N ALA A 10 36.21 -4.49 11.09
CA ALA A 10 35.05 -5.31 11.47
C ALA A 10 34.19 -4.61 12.54
N LEU A 11 34.80 -3.99 13.55
CA LEU A 11 34.08 -3.23 14.58
C LEU A 11 33.32 -2.05 13.97
N CYS A 12 33.96 -1.26 13.10
CA CYS A 12 33.30 -0.16 12.41
C CYS A 12 32.08 -0.64 11.60
N THR A 13 32.20 -1.76 10.88
CA THR A 13 31.06 -2.30 10.13
C THR A 13 29.90 -2.74 11.02
N ILE A 14 30.17 -3.33 12.18
CA ILE A 14 29.13 -3.78 13.12
C ILE A 14 28.38 -2.57 13.71
N VAL A 15 29.11 -1.53 14.13
CA VAL A 15 28.52 -0.31 14.70
C VAL A 15 27.63 0.43 13.68
N LEU A 16 28.05 0.49 12.41
CA LEU A 16 27.27 1.12 11.36
C LEU A 16 25.97 0.37 11.04
N ILE A 17 25.95 -0.96 11.20
CA ILE A 17 24.74 -1.78 10.97
C ILE A 17 23.76 -1.66 12.14
N SER A 18 24.24 -1.49 13.38
CA SER A 18 23.37 -1.34 14.55
C SER A 18 22.58 -0.03 14.60
N GLU A 19 23.04 1.02 13.91
CA GLU A 19 22.37 2.32 13.84
C GLU A 19 21.25 2.38 12.78
N SER A 20 20.98 1.28 12.06
CA SER A 20 19.89 1.27 11.07
C SER A 20 18.54 1.17 11.78
N ASN A 21 17.88 2.31 11.97
CA ASN A 21 16.52 2.36 12.50
C ASN A 21 15.53 2.00 11.39
N ALA A 22 14.69 1.00 11.66
CA ALA A 22 13.52 0.71 10.84
C ALA A 22 12.53 1.88 10.91
N ALA A 23 12.27 2.56 9.78
CA ALA A 23 11.30 3.66 9.77
C ALA A 23 9.87 3.14 9.96
N ARG A 24 9.03 3.97 10.61
CA ARG A 24 7.57 3.80 10.71
C ARG A 24 6.93 4.58 9.58
N ILE A 25 6.31 3.87 8.64
CA ILE A 25 5.83 4.43 7.36
C ILE A 25 4.31 4.31 7.30
N LEU A 26 3.64 5.45 7.10
CA LEU A 26 2.24 5.50 6.75
C LEU A 26 2.12 5.65 5.22
N ALA A 27 1.49 4.69 4.56
CA ALA A 27 1.20 4.74 3.14
C ALA A 27 -0.31 4.88 2.92
N VAL A 28 -0.71 5.78 2.02
CA VAL A 28 -2.11 6.05 1.69
C VAL A 28 -2.29 5.91 0.19
N PHE A 29 -3.05 4.89 -0.22
CA PHE A 29 -3.32 4.52 -1.60
C PHE A 29 -4.83 4.63 -1.85
N PRO A 30 -5.33 5.85 -2.13
CA PRO A 30 -6.77 6.10 -2.21
C PRO A 30 -7.43 5.50 -3.46
N LEU A 31 -6.64 5.15 -4.48
CA LEU A 31 -7.15 4.68 -5.76
C LEU A 31 -7.43 3.17 -5.73
N SER A 32 -8.71 2.79 -5.79
CA SER A 32 -9.17 1.40 -5.86
C SER A 32 -8.93 0.73 -7.23
N SER A 33 -7.67 0.67 -7.69
CA SER A 33 -7.29 0.05 -8.98
C SER A 33 -6.20 -0.99 -8.83
N ALA A 34 -6.46 -2.19 -9.33
CA ALA A 34 -5.54 -3.32 -9.27
C ALA A 34 -4.16 -3.03 -9.88
N SER A 35 -4.12 -2.28 -11.00
CA SER A 35 -2.87 -1.97 -11.70
C SER A 35 -1.97 -1.01 -10.93
N HIS A 36 -2.58 -0.05 -10.21
CA HIS A 36 -1.84 0.90 -9.39
C HIS A 36 -1.45 0.30 -8.04
N ALA A 37 -2.35 -0.48 -7.43
CA ALA A 37 -2.10 -1.13 -6.16
C ALA A 37 -0.95 -2.16 -6.26
N ALA A 38 -0.87 -2.94 -7.34
CA ALA A 38 0.14 -4.00 -7.48
C ALA A 38 1.59 -3.51 -7.28
N VAL A 39 1.95 -2.38 -7.89
CA VAL A 39 3.30 -1.82 -7.76
C VAL A 39 3.54 -1.30 -6.34
N LEU A 40 2.56 -0.61 -5.77
CA LEU A 40 2.65 -0.01 -4.44
C LEU A 40 2.75 -1.06 -3.33
N HIS A 41 1.99 -2.16 -3.43
CA HIS A 41 2.11 -3.30 -2.54
C HIS A 41 3.45 -4.00 -2.66
N THR A 42 4.02 -4.07 -3.86
CA THR A 42 5.36 -4.65 -4.06
C THR A 42 6.41 -3.85 -3.28
N VAL A 43 6.38 -2.52 -3.39
CA VAL A 43 7.32 -1.64 -2.67
C VAL A 43 7.12 -1.72 -1.17
N THR A 44 5.88 -1.61 -0.70
CA THR A 44 5.58 -1.63 0.75
C THR A 44 5.88 -2.97 1.39
N ALA A 45 5.66 -4.09 0.69
CA ALA A 45 6.06 -5.42 1.16
C ALA A 45 7.57 -5.56 1.31
N GLU A 46 8.33 -5.04 0.35
CA GLU A 46 9.78 -5.06 0.36
C GLU A 46 10.37 -4.17 1.48
N LEU A 47 9.72 -3.05 1.80
CA LEU A 47 10.06 -2.23 2.97
C LEU A 47 9.82 -2.98 4.28
N ALA A 48 8.68 -3.66 4.41
CA ALA A 48 8.37 -4.50 5.58
C ALA A 48 9.40 -5.63 5.74
N LYS A 49 9.77 -6.33 4.66
CA LYS A 49 10.81 -7.37 4.71
C LYS A 49 12.17 -6.84 5.16
N ARG A 50 12.48 -5.56 4.91
CA ARG A 50 13.70 -4.87 5.36
C ARG A 50 13.62 -4.37 6.81
N GLY A 51 12.53 -4.65 7.52
CA GLY A 51 12.35 -4.33 8.93
C GLY A 51 11.48 -3.09 9.21
N HIS A 52 11.08 -2.32 8.19
CA HIS A 52 10.25 -1.13 8.37
C HIS A 52 8.86 -1.50 8.90
N GLU A 53 8.27 -0.66 9.76
CA GLU A 53 6.89 -0.82 10.20
C GLU A 53 5.98 -0.06 9.24
N LEU A 54 5.01 -0.73 8.63
CA LEU A 54 4.10 -0.12 7.66
C LEU A 54 2.65 -0.18 8.14
N ILE A 55 1.98 0.97 8.01
CA ILE A 55 0.52 1.08 8.05
C ILE A 55 0.09 1.54 6.66
N VAL A 56 -0.68 0.72 5.96
CA VAL A 56 -1.10 0.97 4.57
C VAL A 56 -2.61 1.12 4.55
N PHE A 57 -3.08 2.30 4.20
CA PHE A 57 -4.48 2.54 3.88
C PHE A 57 -4.67 2.34 2.39
N ASP A 58 -5.47 1.35 1.98
CA ASP A 58 -5.63 1.00 0.58
C ASP A 58 -7.09 0.90 0.15
N GLY A 59 -7.42 1.56 -0.97
CA GLY A 59 -8.70 1.42 -1.66
C GLY A 59 -8.85 0.08 -2.40
N TYR A 60 -7.78 -0.68 -2.63
CA TYR A 60 -7.75 -1.98 -3.29
C TYR A 60 -6.97 -3.00 -2.46
N SER A 61 -7.66 -3.84 -1.69
CA SER A 61 -6.97 -4.77 -0.79
C SER A 61 -6.32 -5.96 -1.51
N MET A 62 -5.12 -6.34 -1.07
CA MET A 62 -4.41 -7.56 -1.55
C MET A 62 -4.79 -8.83 -0.78
N GLY A 63 -5.72 -8.74 0.18
CA GLY A 63 -6.24 -9.88 0.93
C GLY A 63 -5.17 -10.57 1.78
N ASP A 64 -5.09 -11.90 1.69
CA ASP A 64 -4.23 -12.69 2.58
C ASP A 64 -2.74 -12.68 2.21
N LYS A 65 -2.37 -12.12 1.05
CA LYS A 65 -1.00 -12.20 0.52
C LYS A 65 0.05 -11.54 1.42
N LEU A 66 -0.32 -10.52 2.19
CA LEU A 66 0.59 -9.72 3.01
C LEU A 66 0.40 -9.93 4.52
N LYS A 67 -0.61 -10.71 4.94
CA LYS A 67 -0.93 -10.95 6.35
C LYS A 67 0.18 -11.66 7.14
N ASN A 68 1.08 -12.36 6.45
CA ASN A 68 2.20 -13.07 7.08
C ASN A 68 3.36 -12.15 7.48
N LEU A 69 3.37 -10.89 7.04
CA LEU A 69 4.38 -9.90 7.43
C LEU A 69 3.97 -9.24 8.75
N LYS A 70 4.70 -9.54 9.83
CA LYS A 70 4.36 -9.07 11.20
C LYS A 70 4.32 -7.55 11.35
N ASN A 71 5.08 -6.83 10.53
CA ASN A 71 5.27 -5.38 10.55
C ASN A 71 4.53 -4.68 9.40
N TYR A 72 3.48 -5.31 8.87
CA TYR A 72 2.66 -4.77 7.79
C TYR A 72 1.19 -4.80 8.21
N HIS A 73 0.59 -3.62 8.36
CA HIS A 73 -0.81 -3.47 8.72
C HIS A 73 -1.56 -2.80 7.58
N GLU A 74 -2.51 -3.51 6.97
CA GLU A 74 -3.33 -3.00 5.88
C GLU A 74 -4.73 -2.64 6.40
N ILE A 75 -5.19 -1.44 6.07
CA ILE A 75 -6.52 -0.91 6.39
C ILE A 75 -7.22 -0.67 5.06
N HIS A 76 -8.28 -1.43 4.81
CA HIS A 76 -9.02 -1.32 3.56
C HIS A 76 -10.04 -0.17 3.63
N MET A 77 -9.97 0.76 2.68
CA MET A 77 -10.85 1.95 2.59
C MET A 77 -12.16 1.69 1.82
N ALA A 78 -12.71 0.47 1.88
CA ALA A 78 -13.92 0.12 1.12
C ALA A 78 -15.21 0.46 1.86
N ASP A 79 -15.46 1.75 2.08
CA ASP A 79 -16.70 2.16 2.73
C ASP A 79 -17.83 2.53 1.74
N ASN A 80 -17.53 2.78 0.45
CA ASN A 80 -18.53 3.37 -0.46
C ASN A 80 -18.72 2.66 -1.82
N VAL A 81 -18.15 1.47 -2.04
CA VAL A 81 -18.27 0.78 -3.35
C VAL A 81 -19.48 -0.16 -3.34
N LEU A 82 -20.53 0.21 -4.06
CA LEU A 82 -21.69 -0.67 -4.29
C LEU A 82 -21.21 -1.98 -4.94
N PRO A 83 -21.56 -3.16 -4.41
CA PRO A 83 -21.24 -4.44 -5.02
C PRO A 83 -21.74 -4.50 -6.47
N ARG A 84 -20.98 -5.11 -7.39
CA ARG A 84 -21.33 -5.16 -8.83
C ARG A 84 -22.77 -5.61 -9.09
N ASP A 85 -23.29 -6.55 -8.31
CA ASP A 85 -24.65 -7.04 -8.47
C ASP A 85 -25.70 -6.00 -8.05
N GLN A 86 -25.43 -5.22 -7.01
CA GLN A 86 -26.27 -4.09 -6.63
C GLN A 86 -26.17 -2.96 -7.65
N LEU A 87 -24.95 -2.65 -8.11
CA LEU A 87 -24.70 -1.65 -9.14
C LEU A 87 -25.42 -2.02 -10.44
N ARG A 88 -25.35 -3.29 -10.86
CA ARG A 88 -26.07 -3.82 -12.02
C ARG A 88 -27.58 -3.69 -11.87
N LYS A 89 -28.15 -3.97 -10.69
CA LYS A 89 -29.60 -3.74 -10.44
C LYS A 89 -30.01 -2.28 -10.59
N HIS A 90 -29.15 -1.33 -10.18
CA HIS A 90 -29.43 0.11 -10.30
C HIS A 90 -29.17 0.67 -11.70
N VAL A 91 -28.29 0.02 -12.49
CA VAL A 91 -27.89 0.47 -13.84
C VAL A 91 -28.73 -0.18 -14.94
N THR A 92 -29.25 -1.39 -14.72
CA THR A 92 -30.04 -2.12 -15.71
C THR A 92 -31.31 -1.33 -16.07
N GLY A 93 -31.46 -0.96 -17.33
CA GLY A 93 -32.59 -0.17 -17.83
C GLY A 93 -32.45 1.35 -17.70
N LYS A 94 -31.35 1.85 -17.11
CA LYS A 94 -31.08 3.29 -16.88
C LYS A 94 -29.97 3.84 -17.79
N SER A 95 -29.80 3.29 -19.00
CA SER A 95 -28.75 3.69 -19.94
C SER A 95 -28.74 5.20 -20.25
N HIS A 96 -29.92 5.81 -20.37
CA HIS A 96 -30.06 7.24 -20.60
C HIS A 96 -29.60 8.10 -19.40
N GLU A 97 -29.84 7.65 -18.16
CA GLU A 97 -29.39 8.38 -16.97
C GLU A 97 -27.86 8.33 -16.80
N LEU A 98 -27.22 7.23 -17.21
CA LEU A 98 -25.75 7.11 -17.19
C LEU A 98 -25.10 8.00 -18.25
N GLN A 99 -25.74 8.15 -19.40
CA GLN A 99 -25.30 9.11 -20.42
C GLN A 99 -25.38 10.54 -19.87
N LEU A 100 -26.47 10.90 -19.17
CA LEU A 100 -26.60 12.20 -18.52
C LEU A 100 -25.49 12.46 -17.50
N LEU A 101 -25.11 11.48 -16.68
CA LEU A 101 -23.98 11.59 -15.74
C LEU A 101 -22.64 11.85 -16.43
N THR A 102 -22.46 11.39 -17.67
CA THR A 102 -21.22 11.61 -18.44
C THR A 102 -21.14 13.04 -18.99
N ILE A 103 -22.30 13.71 -19.10
CA ILE A 103 -22.45 15.05 -19.67
C ILE A 103 -22.58 16.11 -18.56
N MET A 104 -22.86 15.71 -17.32
CA MET A 104 -22.96 16.65 -16.19
C MET A 104 -21.56 17.18 -15.84
N PRO A 105 -21.41 18.51 -15.64
CA PRO A 105 -20.16 19.06 -15.15
C PRO A 105 -19.86 18.51 -13.76
N GLU A 106 -18.59 18.20 -13.50
CA GLU A 106 -18.12 17.74 -12.19
C GLU A 106 -18.49 18.81 -11.16
N VAL A 107 -19.31 18.43 -10.17
CA VAL A 107 -19.68 19.33 -9.08
C VAL A 107 -18.45 19.43 -8.20
N SER A 108 -17.66 20.49 -8.38
CA SER A 108 -16.65 20.89 -7.41
C SER A 108 -17.35 21.37 -6.16
N GLU A 109 -17.11 20.70 -5.02
CA GLU A 109 -17.36 21.29 -3.71
C GLU A 109 -16.44 22.50 -3.47
#